data_AF-A0A7C5ADH3-F1
#
_entry.id   AF-A0A7C5ADH3-F1
#
_cell.length_a   1.000
_cell.length_b   1.000
_cell.length_c   1.000
_cell.angle_alpha   90.00
_cell.angle_beta   90.00
_cell.angle_gamma   90.00
#
_symmetry.space_group_name_H-M   'P 1'
#
loop_
_entity.id
_entity.type
_entity.pdbx_description
1 polymer ?
#
loop_
_entity_poly.entity_id
_entity_poly.type
_entity_poly.pdbx_seq_one_letter_code
_entity_poly.pdbx_strand_id
1 'polypeptide(L)'
;MVSSQRLGRSMGQVREISVSGVKRMRKNDRREAGAMDNSEGQTKRQRSARSLWNDLAKTNAQYAIWGDPRVEDEENDEAFSDSGRDEAMRLTSFVHPSSRVVDLGCGIGRVTRELAPFVGEIIGVDVSDEMIEEGK
;
A
#
# COMPACT_ATOMS: atom_id res chain seq x y z
N MET A 1 -46.54 -4.77 -5.97
CA MET A 1 -45.44 -4.53 -6.93
C MET A 1 -45.08 -3.06 -6.78
N VAL A 2 -43.88 -2.60 -6.41
CA VAL A 2 -42.52 -3.12 -6.59
C VAL A 2 -41.72 -2.84 -5.32
N SER A 3 -40.97 -3.86 -4.87
CA SER A 3 -39.98 -3.80 -3.81
C SER A 3 -38.73 -3.04 -4.30
N SER A 4 -38.20 -2.12 -3.51
CA SER A 4 -36.86 -1.56 -3.75
C SER A 4 -36.04 -1.71 -2.47
N GLN A 5 -35.33 -2.84 -2.41
CA GLN A 5 -34.33 -3.11 -1.39
C GLN A 5 -33.12 -2.22 -1.67
N ARG A 6 -32.76 -1.36 -0.71
CA ARG A 6 -31.46 -0.68 -0.70
C ARG A 6 -30.39 -1.73 -0.39
N LEU A 7 -29.67 -2.15 -1.42
CA LEU A 7 -28.45 -2.95 -1.29
C LEU A 7 -27.38 -2.09 -0.62
N GLY A 8 -27.13 -2.35 0.66
CA GLY A 8 -25.96 -1.85 1.37
C GLY A 8 -24.70 -2.38 0.69
N ARG A 9 -23.88 -1.47 0.16
CA ARG A 9 -22.55 -1.81 -0.36
C ARG A 9 -21.62 -2.03 0.83
N SER A 10 -21.19 -3.27 1.01
CA SER A 10 -20.11 -3.65 1.92
C SER A 10 -18.83 -2.93 1.51
N MET A 11 -18.32 -2.02 2.35
CA MET A 11 -16.96 -1.52 2.30
C MET A 11 -16.00 -2.72 2.28
N GLY A 12 -15.14 -2.79 1.26
CA GLY A 12 -14.06 -3.77 1.22
C GLY A 12 -13.16 -3.56 2.44
N GLN A 13 -12.95 -4.61 3.23
CA GLN A 13 -12.01 -4.54 4.35
C GLN A 13 -10.58 -4.50 3.81
N VAL A 14 -9.88 -3.39 4.04
CA VAL A 14 -8.42 -3.34 3.95
C VAL A 14 -7.88 -4.27 5.04
N ARG A 15 -7.15 -5.31 4.65
CA ARG A 15 -6.42 -6.18 5.58
C ARG A 15 -4.95 -5.90 5.44
N GLU A 16 -4.35 -5.35 6.49
CA GLU A 16 -2.91 -5.15 6.57
C GLU A 16 -2.22 -6.51 6.69
N ILE A 17 -1.35 -6.84 5.73
CA ILE A 17 -0.44 -7.98 5.81
C ILE A 17 0.94 -7.48 5.35
N SER A 18 1.83 -7.24 6.30
CA SER A 18 3.24 -7.04 6.03
C SER A 18 3.84 -8.35 5.50
N VAL A 19 4.44 -8.32 4.31
CA VAL A 19 5.13 -9.48 3.73
C VAL A 19 6.57 -9.12 3.43
N SER A 20 7.50 -9.68 4.21
CA SER A 20 8.92 -9.76 3.84
C SER A 20 9.28 -11.21 3.52
N GLY A 21 9.68 -11.46 2.27
CA GLY A 21 10.30 -12.71 1.81
C GLY A 21 9.38 -13.92 1.73
N VAL A 22 8.74 -14.18 0.58
CA VAL A 22 7.96 -15.41 0.39
C VAL A 22 8.89 -16.62 0.21
N LYS A 23 9.13 -17.37 1.29
CA LYS A 23 9.47 -18.79 1.20
C LYS A 23 8.15 -19.57 1.24
N ARG A 24 7.91 -20.36 0.19
CA ARG A 24 6.69 -21.15 -0.01
C ARG A 24 6.48 -22.12 1.16
N MET A 25 5.45 -21.89 2.00
CA MET A 25 5.13 -22.75 3.15
C MET A 25 3.72 -23.32 3.05
N ARG A 26 3.59 -24.64 3.27
CA ARG A 26 2.35 -25.41 3.15
C ARG A 26 1.47 -25.27 4.40
N LYS A 27 0.16 -25.45 4.20
CA LYS A 27 -1.00 -25.06 5.03
C LYS A 27 -1.09 -25.48 6.52
N ASN A 28 -0.08 -26.06 7.17
CA ASN A 28 -0.29 -26.73 8.47
C ASN A 28 0.45 -26.21 9.70
N ASP A 29 1.16 -25.08 9.66
CA ASP A 29 1.81 -24.54 10.87
C ASP A 29 1.14 -23.26 11.37
N ARG A 30 0.05 -23.42 12.14
CA ARG A 30 -0.40 -22.38 13.08
C ARG A 30 0.38 -22.55 14.37
N ARG A 31 1.39 -21.71 14.61
CA ARG A 31 1.87 -21.32 15.94
C ARG A 31 2.57 -19.97 15.82
N GLU A 32 2.04 -19.01 16.57
CA GLU A 32 2.67 -17.78 17.08
C GLU A 32 3.44 -16.92 16.06
N ALA A 33 2.72 -15.97 15.45
CA ALA A 33 3.31 -14.83 14.78
C ALA A 33 3.92 -13.86 15.82
N GLY A 34 5.04 -14.27 16.41
CA GLY A 34 6.00 -13.32 16.96
C GLY A 34 6.70 -12.62 15.80
N ALA A 35 6.94 -11.31 15.94
CA ALA A 35 7.69 -10.53 14.96
C ALA A 35 9.06 -11.20 14.72
N MET A 36 9.20 -11.86 13.57
CA MET A 36 10.46 -12.48 13.17
C MET A 36 11.34 -11.39 12.58
N ASP A 37 12.38 -11.00 13.32
CA ASP A 37 13.50 -10.21 12.79
C ASP A 37 14.20 -11.02 11.70
N ASN A 38 14.09 -10.54 10.46
CA ASN A 38 14.58 -11.19 9.24
C ASN A 38 15.84 -10.48 8.68
N SER A 39 16.58 -9.77 9.54
CA SER A 39 17.75 -8.97 9.16
C SER A 39 18.90 -9.80 8.55
N GLU A 40 18.97 -11.11 8.86
CA GLU A 40 20.02 -12.02 8.37
C GLU A 40 19.94 -12.35 6.87
N GLY A 41 18.84 -12.02 6.19
CA GLY A 41 18.63 -12.33 4.76
C GLY A 41 18.82 -11.17 3.77
N GLN A 42 19.07 -9.94 4.24
CA GLN A 42 19.11 -8.76 3.37
C GLN A 42 20.52 -8.47 2.83
N THR A 43 20.60 -7.99 1.59
CA THR A 43 21.82 -7.42 1.02
C THR A 43 22.09 -6.03 1.61
N LYS A 44 23.34 -5.55 1.53
CA LYS A 44 23.70 -4.18 1.92
C LYS A 44 22.82 -3.14 1.19
N ARG A 45 22.57 -3.35 -0.11
CA ARG A 45 21.72 -2.46 -0.91
C ARG A 45 20.28 -2.41 -0.38
N GLN A 46 19.70 -3.54 0.01
CA GLN A 46 18.34 -3.59 0.57
C GLN A 46 18.24 -2.86 1.90
N ARG A 47 19.22 -3.05 2.80
CA ARG A 47 19.27 -2.29 4.07
C ARG A 47 19.44 -0.79 3.84
N SER A 48 20.33 -0.39 2.93
CA SER A 48 20.53 1.02 2.60
C SER A 48 19.27 1.65 2.00
N ALA A 49 18.56 0.95 1.11
CA ALA A 49 17.30 1.41 0.58
C ALA A 49 16.25 1.57 1.69
N ARG A 50 16.09 0.57 2.57
CA ARG A 50 15.17 0.65 3.72
C ARG A 50 15.44 1.87 4.58
N SER A 51 16.70 2.09 4.97
CA SER A 51 17.09 3.24 5.79
C SER A 51 16.73 4.56 5.11
N LEU A 52 17.10 4.71 3.83
CA LEU A 52 16.81 5.92 3.07
C LEU A 52 15.30 6.20 3.01
N TRP A 53 14.50 5.19 2.70
CA TRP A 53 13.04 5.36 2.60
C TRP A 53 12.38 5.62 3.96
N ASN A 54 12.91 5.05 5.06
CA ASN A 54 12.48 5.39 6.42
C ASN A 54 12.76 6.86 6.77
N ASP A 55 13.93 7.38 6.37
CA ASP A 55 14.29 8.78 6.62
C ASP A 55 13.42 9.74 5.78
N LEU A 56 13.16 9.38 4.53
CA LEU A 56 12.29 10.15 3.64
C LEU A 56 10.83 10.15 4.11
N ALA A 57 10.31 9.02 4.61
CA ALA A 57 8.96 8.95 5.16
C ALA A 57 8.75 9.97 6.28
N LYS A 58 9.74 10.13 7.17
CA LYS A 58 9.71 11.07 8.29
C LYS A 58 9.93 12.53 7.91
N THR A 59 10.52 12.77 6.74
CA THR A 59 10.88 14.13 6.31
C THR A 59 9.81 14.73 5.43
N ASN A 60 9.40 14.01 4.38
CA ASN A 60 8.31 14.37 3.48
C ASN A 60 7.95 13.15 2.61
N ALA A 61 7.03 12.32 3.12
CA ALA A 61 6.60 11.12 2.41
C ALA A 61 5.95 11.43 1.06
N GLN A 62 5.18 12.51 0.98
CA GLN A 62 4.43 12.87 -0.24
C GLN A 62 5.37 13.20 -1.40
N TYR A 63 6.36 14.06 -1.16
CA TYR A 63 7.38 14.38 -2.16
C TYR A 63 8.24 13.17 -2.49
N ALA A 64 8.64 12.36 -1.50
CA ALA A 64 9.44 11.17 -1.75
C ALA A 64 8.75 10.15 -2.68
N ILE A 65 7.42 10.05 -2.58
CA ILE A 65 6.60 9.13 -3.38
C ILE A 65 6.32 9.69 -4.78
N TRP A 66 5.98 10.97 -4.87
CA TRP A 66 5.43 11.56 -6.10
C TRP A 66 6.44 12.41 -6.87
N GLY A 67 7.38 13.05 -6.19
CA GLY A 67 8.41 13.91 -6.78
C GLY A 67 7.86 15.18 -7.44
N ASP A 68 6.65 15.60 -7.09
CA ASP A 68 6.01 16.79 -7.65
C ASP A 68 6.31 18.03 -6.78
N PRO A 69 6.74 19.17 -7.37
CA PRO A 69 7.05 20.38 -6.62
C PRO A 69 5.90 20.91 -5.75
N ARG A 70 4.65 20.57 -6.05
CA ARG A 70 3.48 20.99 -5.24
C ARG A 70 3.46 20.41 -3.83
N VAL A 71 4.26 19.38 -3.57
CA VAL A 71 4.40 18.74 -2.25
C VAL A 71 5.84 18.82 -1.73
N GLU A 72 6.74 19.59 -2.36
CA GLU A 72 8.17 19.59 -2.03
C GLU A 72 8.49 20.29 -0.72
N ASP A 73 8.00 21.52 -0.57
CA ASP A 73 8.32 22.38 0.59
C ASP A 73 7.35 22.18 1.77
N GLU A 74 6.13 21.71 1.50
CA GLU A 74 5.11 21.42 2.51
C GLU A 74 4.21 20.26 2.07
N GLU A 75 3.64 19.54 3.04
CA GLU A 75 2.62 18.53 2.78
C GLU A 75 1.38 19.18 2.19
N ASN A 76 0.91 18.65 1.05
CA ASN A 76 -0.26 19.13 0.36
C ASN A 76 -1.17 17.94 0.04
N ASP A 77 -1.90 17.52 1.07
CA ASP A 77 -2.75 16.34 1.06
C ASP A 77 -3.74 16.32 -0.11
N GLU A 78 -4.28 17.49 -0.49
CA GLU A 78 -5.24 17.59 -1.59
C GLU A 78 -4.55 17.29 -2.93
N ALA A 79 -3.45 17.98 -3.23
CA ALA A 79 -2.70 17.74 -4.47
C ALA A 79 -2.19 16.30 -4.55
N PHE A 80 -1.71 15.76 -3.42
CA PHE A 80 -1.25 14.39 -3.32
C PHE A 80 -2.38 13.37 -3.54
N SER A 81 -3.53 13.56 -2.87
CA SER A 81 -4.70 12.68 -2.99
C SER A 81 -5.28 12.71 -4.41
N ASP A 82 -5.43 13.89 -5.01
CA ASP A 82 -5.93 14.02 -6.37
C ASP A 82 -5.01 13.32 -7.37
N SER A 83 -3.69 13.43 -7.20
CA SER A 83 -2.73 12.69 -8.02
C SER A 83 -2.87 11.18 -7.91
N GLY A 84 -3.20 10.69 -6.70
CA GLY A 84 -3.44 9.28 -6.43
C GLY A 84 -4.69 8.78 -7.12
N ARG A 85 -5.76 9.58 -7.06
CA ARG A 85 -7.03 9.28 -7.73
C ARG A 85 -6.87 9.25 -9.23
N ASP A 86 -6.22 10.24 -9.81
CA ASP A 86 -5.97 10.31 -11.25
C ASP A 86 -5.20 9.09 -11.76
N GLU A 87 -4.17 8.66 -11.01
CA GLU A 87 -3.39 7.49 -11.37
C GLU A 87 -4.20 6.19 -11.18
N ALA A 88 -4.97 6.07 -10.11
CA ALA A 88 -5.87 4.93 -9.90
C ALA A 88 -6.91 4.83 -11.02
N MET A 89 -7.51 5.95 -11.48
CA MET A 89 -8.46 5.95 -12.59
C MET A 89 -7.85 5.38 -13.87
N ARG A 90 -6.59 5.72 -14.18
CA ARG A 90 -5.88 5.18 -15.35
C ARG A 90 -5.65 3.66 -15.25
N LEU A 91 -5.55 3.13 -14.03
CA LEU A 91 -5.35 1.70 -13.78
C LEU A 91 -6.66 0.90 -13.84
N THR A 92 -7.83 1.54 -13.72
CA THR A 92 -9.13 0.84 -13.67
C THR A 92 -9.42 -0.02 -14.90
N SER A 93 -8.90 0.33 -16.08
CA SER A 93 -9.07 -0.47 -17.30
C SER A 93 -8.31 -1.81 -17.30
N PHE A 94 -7.37 -1.99 -16.37
CA PHE A 94 -6.55 -3.21 -16.25
C PHE A 94 -7.00 -4.14 -15.13
N VAL A 95 -8.02 -3.75 -14.36
CA VAL A 95 -8.50 -4.50 -13.21
C VAL A 95 -10.01 -4.73 -13.28
N HIS A 96 -10.49 -5.64 -12.45
CA HIS A 96 -11.91 -5.96 -12.30
C HIS A 96 -12.22 -6.11 -10.80
N PRO A 97 -13.48 -5.98 -10.35
CA PRO A 97 -13.86 -6.20 -8.95
C PRO A 97 -13.50 -7.57 -8.34
N SER A 98 -13.04 -8.52 -9.15
CA SER A 98 -12.53 -9.83 -8.68
C SER A 98 -11.00 -9.94 -8.73
N SER A 99 -10.30 -8.90 -9.18
CA SER A 99 -8.84 -8.86 -9.26
C SER A 99 -8.22 -8.89 -7.87
N ARG A 100 -7.07 -9.55 -7.79
CA ARG A 100 -6.17 -9.54 -6.63
C ARG A 100 -4.91 -8.80 -7.05
N VAL A 101 -4.66 -7.64 -6.44
CA VAL A 101 -3.61 -6.71 -6.85
C VAL A 101 -2.54 -6.63 -5.76
N VAL A 102 -1.28 -6.50 -6.19
CA VAL A 102 -0.17 -6.15 -5.32
C VAL A 102 0.36 -4.80 -5.78
N ASP A 103 0.38 -3.80 -4.89
CA ASP A 103 1.03 -2.52 -5.11
C ASP A 103 2.44 -2.57 -4.50
N LEU A 104 3.46 -2.62 -5.36
CA LEU A 104 4.86 -2.77 -4.96
C LEU A 104 5.53 -1.39 -4.85
N GLY A 105 6.06 -1.07 -3.67
CA GLY A 105 6.51 0.28 -3.36
C GLY A 105 5.31 1.20 -3.11
N CYS A 106 4.34 0.73 -2.33
CA CYS A 106 3.07 1.43 -2.15
C CYS A 106 3.21 2.76 -1.38
N GLY A 107 4.37 3.00 -0.72
CA GLY A 107 4.57 4.15 0.15
C GLY A 107 3.46 4.24 1.20
N ILE A 108 2.93 5.44 1.41
CA ILE A 108 1.79 5.73 2.30
C ILE A 108 0.42 5.42 1.66
N GLY A 109 0.40 4.77 0.49
CA GLY A 109 -0.82 4.29 -0.16
C GLY A 109 -1.49 5.27 -1.12
N ARG A 110 -0.71 6.16 -1.76
CA ARG A 110 -1.19 7.19 -2.71
C ARG A 110 -2.16 6.62 -3.77
N VAL A 111 -1.78 5.51 -4.40
CA VAL A 111 -2.59 4.84 -5.43
C VAL A 111 -3.39 3.68 -4.83
N THR A 112 -2.82 2.94 -3.87
CA THR A 112 -3.48 1.80 -3.19
C THR A 112 -4.88 2.15 -2.70
N ARG A 113 -5.03 3.28 -1.98
CA ARG A 113 -6.29 3.68 -1.35
C ARG A 113 -7.38 3.97 -2.39
N GLU A 114 -7.00 4.62 -3.47
CA GLU A 114 -7.92 5.03 -4.55
C GLU A 114 -8.27 3.88 -5.51
N LEU A 115 -7.38 2.89 -5.68
CA LEU A 115 -7.62 1.71 -6.52
C LEU A 115 -8.43 0.62 -5.79
N ALA A 116 -8.35 0.56 -4.46
CA ALA A 116 -9.01 -0.47 -3.64
C ALA A 116 -10.51 -0.67 -3.95
N PRO A 117 -11.34 0.37 -4.21
CA PRO A 117 -12.76 0.20 -4.52
C PRO A 117 -13.05 -0.53 -5.84
N PHE A 118 -12.07 -0.68 -6.73
CA PHE A 118 -12.23 -1.26 -8.07
C PHE A 118 -11.81 -2.72 -8.16
N VAL A 119 -11.28 -3.29 -7.08
CA VAL A 119 -10.69 -4.64 -7.04
C VAL A 119 -11.25 -5.47 -5.91
N GLY A 120 -11.06 -6.80 -5.97
CA GLY A 120 -11.55 -7.70 -4.94
C GLY A 120 -10.63 -7.73 -3.70
N GLU A 121 -9.33 -7.62 -3.94
CA GLU A 121 -8.29 -7.58 -2.90
C GLU A 121 -7.11 -6.76 -3.42
N ILE A 122 -6.55 -5.90 -2.58
CA ILE A 122 -5.29 -5.21 -2.84
C ILE A 122 -4.37 -5.32 -1.62
N ILE A 123 -3.11 -5.61 -1.86
CA ILE A 123 -2.06 -5.67 -0.85
C ILE A 123 -0.99 -4.64 -1.20
N GLY A 124 -0.80 -3.66 -0.34
CA GLY A 124 0.32 -2.73 -0.41
C GLY A 124 1.57 -3.35 0.22
N VAL A 125 2.70 -3.23 -0.45
CA VAL A 125 4.00 -3.68 0.07
C VAL A 125 5.02 -2.56 -0.11
N ASP A 126 5.69 -2.18 0.96
CA ASP A 126 6.83 -1.26 0.92
C ASP A 126 8.02 -1.84 1.68
N VAL A 127 9.22 -1.37 1.34
CA VAL A 127 10.45 -1.73 2.05
C VAL A 127 10.62 -0.90 3.32
N SER A 128 9.98 0.26 3.41
CA SER A 128 10.02 1.16 4.56
C SER A 128 8.87 0.83 5.52
N ASP A 129 9.23 0.50 6.76
CA ASP A 129 8.22 0.28 7.80
C ASP A 129 7.54 1.61 8.19
N GLU A 130 8.27 2.72 8.10
CA GLU A 130 7.76 4.08 8.37
C GLU A 130 6.75 4.53 7.30
N MET A 131 6.98 4.20 6.02
CA MET A 131 5.98 4.45 4.95
C MET A 131 4.68 3.68 5.22
N ILE A 132 4.79 2.42 5.65
CA ILE A 132 3.62 1.61 5.97
C ILE A 132 2.90 2.15 7.20
N GLU A 133 3.62 2.59 8.22
CA GLU A 133 3.03 3.14 9.45
C GLU A 133 2.29 4.47 9.19
N GLU A 134 2.90 5.38 8.42
CA GLU A 134 2.26 6.64 8.00
C GLU A 134 1.03 6.40 7.10
N GLY A 135 1.04 5.30 6.33
CA GLY A 135 -0.04 4.90 5.44
C GLY A 135 -1.25 4.22 6.11
N LYS A 136 -1.29 4.08 7.44
CA LYS A 136 -2.44 3.51 8.18
C LYS A 136 -3.50 4.53 8.55
#